data_AF-M6GC57-F1
#
_entry.id   AF-M6GC57-F1
#
_cell.length_a   1.000
_cell.length_b   1.000
_cell.length_c   1.000
_cell.angle_alpha   90.00
_cell.angle_beta   90.00
_cell.angle_gamma   90.00
#
_symmetry.space_group_name_H-M   'P 1'
#
loop_
_entity.id
_entity.type
_entity.pdbx_description
1 polymer ?
#
loop_
_entity_poly.entity_id
_entity_poly.type
_entity_poly.pdbx_seq_one_letter_code
_entity_poly.pdbx_strand_id
1 'polypeptide(L)'
;MTDGIESCYGDPRKELQALKQKGIPFQFHILGLGLKSHEELQMKILTEEGNGKYFSIEDDSSFYTALDSLRNSPAKKTSQKSNELSIKPNSDSMIWFEEIHKNQESDSRVEYTINFGFKTKNNPNNCVIFNLKQRKNSSYQSLGPKRISSPETLILNQSACFDVSESKGTITIEIPKQNSLIGVLELWDMTEIPSPIGISREEDIR
;
A
#
# COMPACT_ATOMS: atom_id res chain seq x y z
N MET A 1 6.82 -4.88 -10.49
CA MET A 1 7.94 -4.28 -11.23
C MET A 1 9.22 -4.79 -10.61
N THR A 2 10.25 -5.00 -11.39
CA THR A 2 11.57 -5.41 -10.89
C THR A 2 12.66 -4.96 -11.86
N ASP A 3 13.86 -4.68 -11.34
CA ASP A 3 15.09 -4.42 -12.08
C ASP A 3 16.10 -5.58 -11.98
N GLY A 4 15.73 -6.68 -11.30
CA GLY A 4 16.56 -7.86 -11.17
C GLY A 4 15.82 -9.10 -10.67
N ILE A 5 16.60 -10.12 -10.34
CA ILE A 5 16.14 -11.31 -9.60
C ILE A 5 16.13 -11.04 -8.10
N GLU A 6 15.27 -11.75 -7.36
CA GLU A 6 15.24 -11.68 -5.90
C GLU A 6 16.59 -12.13 -5.31
N SER A 7 17.14 -11.33 -4.40
CA SER A 7 18.49 -11.53 -3.83
C SER A 7 18.50 -11.59 -2.30
N CYS A 8 17.39 -11.24 -1.64
CA CYS A 8 17.22 -11.24 -0.19
C CYS A 8 16.76 -12.61 0.34
N TYR A 9 17.18 -13.71 -0.30
CA TYR A 9 16.83 -15.09 0.06
C TYR A 9 15.32 -15.42 0.01
N GLY A 10 14.51 -14.56 -0.62
CA GLY A 10 13.10 -14.82 -0.88
C GLY A 10 12.91 -15.90 -1.95
N ASP A 11 11.74 -16.56 -1.92
CA ASP A 11 11.31 -17.48 -2.97
C ASP A 11 9.96 -17.00 -3.53
N PRO A 12 9.98 -16.10 -4.54
CA PRO A 12 8.76 -15.57 -5.15
C PRO A 12 7.83 -16.66 -5.68
N ARG A 13 8.40 -17.79 -6.12
CA ARG A 13 7.65 -18.93 -6.65
C ARG A 13 6.86 -19.63 -5.55
N LYS A 14 7.49 -19.87 -4.41
CA LYS A 14 6.84 -20.47 -3.24
C LYS A 14 5.71 -19.59 -2.71
N GLU A 15 5.93 -18.27 -2.62
CA GLU A 15 4.88 -17.34 -2.17
C GLU A 15 3.70 -17.31 -3.14
N LEU A 16 3.98 -17.33 -4.46
CA LEU A 16 2.95 -17.41 -5.48
C LEU A 16 2.10 -18.69 -5.35
N GLN A 17 2.73 -19.82 -5.06
CA GLN A 17 2.04 -21.09 -4.79
C GLN A 17 1.19 -21.02 -3.53
N ALA A 18 1.69 -20.41 -2.45
CA ALA A 18 0.94 -20.23 -1.21
C ALA A 18 -0.33 -19.40 -1.44
N LEU A 19 -0.23 -18.31 -2.21
CA LEU A 19 -1.40 -17.49 -2.57
C LEU A 19 -2.43 -18.27 -3.41
N LYS A 20 -1.97 -19.11 -4.35
CA LYS A 20 -2.84 -20.01 -5.11
C LYS A 20 -3.52 -21.07 -4.23
N GLN A 21 -2.80 -21.67 -3.29
CA GLN A 21 -3.34 -22.65 -2.36
C GLN A 21 -4.40 -22.06 -1.43
N LYS A 22 -4.25 -20.78 -1.05
CA LYS A 22 -5.27 -20.02 -0.32
C LYS A 22 -6.52 -19.71 -1.15
N GLY A 23 -6.54 -20.04 -2.45
CA GLY A 23 -7.68 -19.80 -3.33
C GLY A 23 -7.90 -18.33 -3.68
N ILE A 24 -6.89 -17.48 -3.49
CA ILE A 24 -6.98 -16.05 -3.79
C ILE A 24 -6.99 -15.87 -5.31
N PRO A 25 -8.02 -15.25 -5.90
CA PRO A 25 -8.05 -14.98 -7.34
C PRO A 25 -7.18 -13.77 -7.67
N PHE A 26 -6.03 -13.99 -8.30
CA PHE A 26 -5.16 -12.91 -8.78
C PHE A 26 -4.43 -13.29 -10.08
N GLN A 27 -3.90 -12.28 -10.77
CA GLN A 27 -2.98 -12.43 -11.90
C GLN A 27 -1.65 -11.77 -11.54
N PHE A 28 -0.54 -12.48 -11.72
CA PHE A 28 0.79 -11.97 -11.40
C PHE A 28 1.47 -11.42 -12.64
N HIS A 29 1.42 -10.11 -12.82
CA HIS A 29 2.10 -9.43 -13.91
C HIS A 29 3.46 -8.88 -13.45
N ILE A 30 4.48 -9.02 -14.29
CA ILE A 30 5.82 -8.49 -14.02
C ILE A 30 6.19 -7.50 -15.11
N LEU A 31 6.63 -6.32 -14.71
CA LEU A 31 7.25 -5.31 -15.57
C LEU A 31 8.75 -5.32 -15.22
N GLY A 32 9.58 -5.82 -16.14
CA GLY A 32 11.03 -5.94 -15.97
C GLY A 32 11.75 -4.74 -16.57
N LEU A 33 12.65 -4.12 -15.80
CA LEU A 33 13.41 -2.93 -16.18
C LEU A 33 14.88 -3.32 -16.39
N GLY A 34 15.37 -3.29 -17.63
CA GLY A 34 16.79 -3.52 -17.91
C GLY A 34 17.32 -4.92 -17.58
N LEU A 35 16.44 -5.94 -17.59
CA LEU A 35 16.79 -7.33 -17.28
C LEU A 35 17.59 -7.99 -18.40
N LYS A 36 18.57 -8.82 -18.04
CA LYS A 36 19.27 -9.71 -19.00
C LYS A 36 18.37 -10.88 -19.39
N SER A 37 18.65 -11.50 -20.53
CA SER A 37 17.81 -12.58 -21.08
C SER A 37 17.56 -13.75 -20.12
N HIS A 38 18.51 -14.09 -19.25
CA HIS A 38 18.34 -15.15 -18.26
C HIS A 38 17.41 -14.74 -17.10
N GLU A 39 17.40 -13.47 -16.72
CA GLU A 39 16.53 -12.91 -15.68
C GLU A 39 15.11 -12.77 -16.22
N GLU A 40 14.96 -12.33 -17.47
CA GLU A 40 13.66 -12.28 -18.15
C GLU A 40 12.99 -13.67 -18.21
N LEU A 41 13.76 -14.72 -18.49
CA LEU A 41 13.23 -16.07 -18.55
C LEU A 41 12.63 -16.49 -17.20
N GLN A 42 13.31 -16.16 -16.09
CA GLN A 42 12.79 -16.43 -14.76
C GLN A 42 11.50 -15.64 -14.49
N MET A 43 11.44 -14.37 -14.90
CA MET A 43 10.24 -13.56 -14.75
C MET A 43 9.06 -14.10 -15.57
N LYS A 44 9.31 -14.58 -16.79
CA LYS A 44 8.29 -15.23 -17.63
C LYS A 44 7.69 -16.44 -16.94
N ILE A 45 8.52 -17.34 -16.41
CA ILE A 45 8.08 -18.52 -15.64
C ILE A 45 7.20 -18.11 -14.46
N LEU A 46 7.62 -17.11 -13.67
CA LEU A 46 6.83 -16.62 -12.54
C LEU A 46 5.48 -16.05 -12.97
N THR A 47 5.42 -15.28 -14.07
CA THR A 47 4.16 -14.75 -14.58
C THR A 47 3.23 -15.83 -15.12
N GLU A 48 3.76 -16.86 -15.77
CA GLU A 48 2.99 -18.01 -16.24
C GLU A 48 2.37 -18.77 -15.06
N GLU A 49 3.17 -19.03 -14.02
CA GLU A 49 2.68 -19.64 -12.79
C GLU A 49 1.65 -18.79 -12.07
N GLY A 50 1.65 -17.47 -12.27
CA GLY A 50 0.67 -16.57 -11.68
C GLY A 50 -0.47 -16.18 -12.62
N ASN A 51 -0.62 -16.88 -13.75
CA ASN A 51 -1.62 -16.59 -14.78
C ASN A 51 -1.61 -15.13 -15.27
N GLY A 52 -0.45 -14.47 -15.23
CA GLY A 52 -0.26 -13.09 -15.66
C GLY A 52 0.60 -12.98 -16.92
N LYS A 53 1.30 -11.84 -17.04
CA LYS A 53 2.11 -11.50 -18.22
C LYS A 53 3.40 -10.83 -17.79
N TYR A 54 4.48 -11.16 -18.49
CA TYR A 54 5.73 -10.43 -18.43
C TYR A 54 5.73 -9.32 -19.48
N PHE A 55 6.18 -8.13 -19.07
CA PHE A 55 6.40 -6.97 -19.92
C PHE A 55 7.86 -6.55 -19.78
N SER A 56 8.62 -6.59 -20.88
CA SER A 56 9.97 -6.02 -20.91
C SER A 56 9.84 -4.51 -21.14
N ILE A 57 10.39 -3.72 -20.22
CA ILE A 57 10.32 -2.27 -20.25
C ILE A 57 11.71 -1.74 -20.62
N GLU A 58 11.83 -1.28 -21.87
CA GLU A 58 13.06 -0.72 -22.44
C GLU A 58 13.04 0.81 -22.44
N ASP A 59 11.84 1.40 -22.54
CA ASP A 59 11.60 2.84 -22.64
C ASP A 59 10.18 3.24 -22.16
N ASP A 60 9.90 4.54 -22.16
CA ASP A 60 8.59 5.08 -21.77
C ASP A 60 7.44 4.51 -22.61
N SER A 61 7.65 4.27 -23.92
CA SER A 61 6.63 3.74 -24.83
C SER A 61 6.22 2.31 -24.47
N SER A 62 7.20 1.45 -24.18
CA SER A 62 6.98 0.08 -23.72
C SER A 62 6.26 0.05 -22.36
N PHE A 63 6.55 1.00 -21.48
CA PHE A 63 5.85 1.19 -20.21
C PHE A 63 4.37 1.55 -20.41
N TYR A 64 4.08 2.55 -21.25
CA TYR A 64 2.70 2.93 -21.56
C TYR A 64 1.92 1.77 -22.20
N THR A 65 2.55 1.02 -23.10
CA THR A 65 1.94 -0.14 -23.74
C THR A 65 1.62 -1.25 -22.73
N ALA A 66 2.52 -1.51 -21.78
CA ALA A 66 2.26 -2.45 -20.70
C ALA A 66 1.07 -2.01 -19.84
N LEU A 67 1.01 -0.74 -19.45
CA LEU A 67 -0.07 -0.20 -18.64
C LEU A 67 -1.43 -0.23 -19.37
N ASP A 68 -1.45 0.10 -20.67
CA ASP A 68 -2.67 0.01 -21.47
C ASP A 68 -3.14 -1.44 -21.62
N SER A 69 -2.23 -2.39 -21.85
CA SER A 69 -2.56 -3.82 -21.87
C SER A 69 -3.12 -4.31 -20.53
N LEU A 70 -2.66 -3.78 -19.41
CA LEU A 70 -3.17 -4.12 -18.08
C LEU A 70 -4.56 -3.53 -17.86
N ARG A 71 -4.78 -2.29 -18.28
CA ARG A 71 -6.08 -1.59 -18.17
C ARG A 71 -7.18 -2.26 -19.00
N ASN A 72 -6.82 -2.69 -20.22
CA ASN A 72 -7.75 -3.27 -21.18
C ASN A 72 -7.86 -4.80 -21.07
N SER A 73 -7.12 -5.41 -20.13
CA SER A 73 -7.26 -6.84 -19.86
C SER A 73 -8.67 -7.10 -19.29
N PRO A 74 -9.50 -7.93 -19.96
CA PRO A 74 -10.77 -8.31 -19.38
C PRO A 74 -10.44 -9.09 -18.12
N ALA A 75 -10.63 -8.46 -16.96
CA ALA A 75 -10.70 -9.19 -15.71
C ALA A 75 -11.71 -10.31 -15.97
N LYS A 76 -11.25 -11.56 -16.04
CA LYS A 76 -12.14 -12.70 -15.93
C LYS A 76 -12.80 -12.49 -14.59
N LYS A 77 -14.03 -11.95 -14.63
CA LYS A 77 -14.94 -11.94 -13.50
C LYS A 77 -15.16 -13.41 -13.22
N THR A 78 -14.30 -14.01 -12.40
CA THR A 78 -14.69 -15.16 -11.63
C THR A 78 -15.88 -14.63 -10.83
N SER A 79 -17.08 -14.92 -11.33
CA SER A 79 -18.30 -14.95 -10.53
C SER A 79 -18.13 -16.07 -9.51
N GLN A 80 -17.15 -15.92 -8.61
CA GLN A 80 -17.47 -16.18 -7.24
C GLN A 80 -18.44 -15.06 -6.91
N LYS A 81 -19.70 -15.42 -6.69
CA LYS A 81 -20.44 -14.78 -5.61
C LYS A 81 -19.49 -14.83 -4.41
N SER A 82 -18.63 -13.82 -4.26
CA SER A 82 -18.55 -13.19 -2.96
C SER A 82 -20.02 -13.01 -2.63
N ASN A 83 -20.51 -13.77 -1.66
CA ASN A 83 -21.55 -13.20 -0.86
C ASN A 83 -21.00 -11.83 -0.51
N GLU A 84 -21.48 -10.80 -1.18
CA GLU A 84 -21.88 -9.58 -0.52
C GLU A 84 -22.78 -10.05 0.63
N LEU A 85 -22.15 -10.59 1.68
CA LEU A 85 -22.33 -10.01 2.98
C LEU A 85 -22.07 -8.54 2.70
N SER A 86 -23.16 -7.85 2.38
CA SER A 86 -23.43 -6.50 2.76
C SER A 86 -22.98 -6.40 4.22
N ILE A 87 -21.68 -6.18 4.40
CA ILE A 87 -21.14 -5.59 5.61
C ILE A 87 -21.72 -4.20 5.54
N LYS A 88 -22.91 -4.06 6.12
CA LYS A 88 -23.50 -2.79 6.48
C LYS A 88 -22.37 -1.92 7.04
N PRO A 89 -22.32 -0.61 6.72
CA PRO A 89 -21.35 0.28 7.33
C PRO A 89 -21.65 0.37 8.84
N ASN A 90 -21.08 -0.55 9.61
CA ASN A 90 -21.02 -0.52 11.05
C ASN A 90 -19.53 -0.39 11.39
N SER A 91 -19.09 0.86 11.42
CA SER A 91 -17.73 1.31 11.68
C SER A 91 -17.34 1.06 13.13
N ASP A 92 -17.02 -0.18 13.48
CA ASP A 92 -16.42 -0.52 14.79
C ASP A 92 -14.88 -0.46 14.76
N SER A 93 -14.29 -0.10 13.61
CA SER A 93 -12.84 0.12 13.48
C SER A 93 -12.55 1.61 13.43
N MET A 94 -11.66 2.07 14.31
CA MET A 94 -11.35 3.47 14.48
C MET A 94 -9.84 3.64 14.53
N ILE A 95 -9.35 4.73 13.95
CA ILE A 95 -7.97 5.17 14.04
C ILE A 95 -7.94 6.68 14.19
N TRP A 96 -7.07 7.17 15.07
CA TRP A 96 -7.01 8.58 15.42
C TRP A 96 -5.60 8.98 15.83
N PHE A 97 -5.32 10.27 15.67
CA PHE A 97 -4.15 10.91 16.27
C PHE A 97 -4.42 11.13 17.76
N GLU A 98 -3.48 10.72 18.60
CA GLU A 98 -3.47 11.05 20.03
C GLU A 98 -2.82 12.40 20.23
N GLU A 99 -1.59 12.55 19.72
CA GLU A 99 -0.82 13.78 19.84
C GLU A 99 0.25 13.85 18.75
N ILE A 100 0.61 15.06 18.33
CA ILE A 100 1.66 15.31 17.36
C ILE A 100 2.63 16.30 18.00
N HIS A 101 3.84 15.84 18.31
CA HIS A 101 4.88 16.67 18.92
C HIS A 101 5.92 17.06 17.88
N LYS A 102 6.30 18.33 17.90
CA LYS A 102 7.52 18.80 17.25
C LYS A 102 8.67 18.64 18.25
N ASN A 103 9.67 17.82 17.91
CA ASN A 103 10.77 17.47 18.81
C ASN A 103 11.93 18.45 18.68
N GLN A 104 12.79 18.21 17.70
CA GLN A 104 14.01 18.98 17.45
C GLN A 104 13.95 19.60 16.06
N GLU A 105 14.43 20.83 15.98
CA GLU A 105 14.55 21.58 14.74
C GLU A 105 16.03 21.86 14.50
N SER A 106 16.56 21.32 13.41
CA SER A 106 17.85 21.72 12.86
C SER A 106 17.66 22.86 11.86
N ASP A 107 18.75 23.37 11.28
CA ASP A 107 18.67 24.43 10.27
C ASP A 107 17.83 24.03 9.04
N SER A 108 17.80 22.73 8.69
CA SER A 108 17.13 22.24 7.47
C SER A 108 15.98 21.27 7.70
N ARG A 109 15.92 20.59 8.84
CA ARG A 109 14.94 19.53 9.13
C ARG A 109 14.27 19.68 10.48
N VAL A 110 13.03 19.23 10.55
CA VAL A 110 12.23 19.18 11.77
C VAL A 110 11.83 17.73 12.02
N GLU A 111 12.07 17.27 13.24
CA GLU A 111 11.62 15.97 13.71
C GLU A 111 10.25 16.09 14.37
N TYR A 112 9.32 15.21 14.00
CA TYR A 112 8.00 15.09 14.60
C TYR A 112 7.79 13.69 15.16
N THR A 113 7.11 13.63 16.30
CA THR A 113 6.61 12.39 16.91
C THR A 113 5.09 12.37 16.83
N ILE A 114 4.56 11.37 16.14
CA ILE A 114 3.14 11.14 15.92
C ILE A 114 2.70 10.00 16.83
N ASN A 115 1.95 10.32 17.86
CA ASN A 115 1.26 9.36 18.71
C ASN A 115 -0.13 9.10 18.13
N PHE A 116 -0.52 7.83 18.06
CA PHE A 116 -1.81 7.42 17.52
C PHE A 116 -2.43 6.30 18.34
N GLY A 117 -3.74 6.14 18.19
CA GLY A 117 -4.51 5.02 18.71
C GLY A 117 -5.32 4.36 17.61
N PHE A 118 -5.55 3.06 17.74
CA PHE A 118 -6.45 2.33 16.88
C PHE A 118 -7.25 1.27 17.64
N LYS A 119 -8.41 0.93 17.10
CA LYS A 119 -9.29 -0.13 17.59
C LYS A 119 -9.92 -0.86 16.42
N THR A 120 -10.00 -2.17 16.52
CA THR A 120 -10.66 -3.08 15.59
C THR A 120 -11.55 -4.05 16.36
N LYS A 121 -12.50 -4.66 15.66
CA LYS A 121 -13.52 -5.49 16.30
C LYS A 121 -13.01 -6.86 16.74
N ASN A 122 -12.20 -7.52 15.90
CA ASN A 122 -11.74 -8.90 16.12
C ASN A 122 -10.47 -9.23 15.29
N ASN A 123 -9.72 -8.23 14.82
CA ASN A 123 -8.56 -8.47 13.96
C ASN A 123 -7.31 -8.43 14.83
N PRO A 124 -6.58 -9.54 14.99
CA PRO A 124 -5.37 -9.53 15.79
C PRO A 124 -4.23 -8.85 15.02
N ASN A 125 -4.09 -9.05 13.71
CA ASN A 125 -2.95 -8.53 12.96
C ASN A 125 -3.32 -7.27 12.16
N ASN A 126 -2.85 -6.12 12.61
CA ASN A 126 -3.16 -4.82 12.02
C ASN A 126 -1.89 -4.00 11.78
N CYS A 127 -1.87 -3.24 10.70
CA CYS A 127 -0.86 -2.21 10.48
C CYS A 127 -1.51 -0.82 10.46
N VAL A 128 -0.87 0.13 11.13
CA VAL A 128 -1.16 1.55 11.00
C VAL A 128 -0.16 2.14 10.03
N ILE A 129 -0.65 2.89 9.06
CA ILE A 129 0.15 3.58 8.07
C ILE A 129 -0.05 5.09 8.25
N PHE A 130 1.02 5.80 8.58
CA PHE A 130 1.06 7.25 8.58
C PHE A 130 1.49 7.76 7.20
N ASN A 131 0.66 8.62 6.62
CA ASN A 131 0.87 9.28 5.34
C ASN A 131 1.06 10.78 5.56
N LEU A 132 2.17 11.31 5.08
CA LEU A 132 2.43 12.74 5.04
C LEU A 132 2.33 13.26 3.62
N LYS A 133 1.47 14.24 3.37
CA LYS A 133 1.22 14.78 2.03
C LYS A 133 1.24 16.30 1.98
N GLN A 134 1.48 16.84 0.79
CA GLN A 134 1.36 18.28 0.56
C GLN A 134 -0.11 18.70 0.51
N ARG A 135 -0.45 19.84 1.14
CA ARG A 135 -1.77 20.45 0.92
C ARG A 135 -1.85 20.98 -0.51
N LYS A 136 -2.58 20.28 -1.38
CA LYS A 136 -2.98 20.74 -2.70
C LYS A 136 -4.46 20.47 -2.91
N ASN A 137 -5.14 21.43 -3.52
CA ASN A 137 -6.49 21.24 -4.04
C ASN A 137 -6.37 20.49 -5.39
N SER A 138 -6.05 19.19 -5.37
CA SER A 138 -6.05 18.36 -6.59
C SER A 138 -7.34 17.56 -6.71
N SER A 139 -7.66 17.21 -7.95
CA SER A 139 -8.94 16.63 -8.37
C SER A 139 -8.92 15.10 -8.28
N TYR A 140 -9.77 14.57 -7.39
CA TYR A 140 -10.58 13.35 -7.59
C TYR A 140 -9.92 11.96 -7.75
N GLN A 141 -8.62 11.78 -7.51
CA GLN A 141 -8.06 10.42 -7.44
C GLN A 141 -8.05 9.91 -5.99
N SER A 142 -9.04 9.09 -5.67
CA SER A 142 -9.11 8.30 -4.44
C SER A 142 -8.82 6.84 -4.78
N LEU A 143 -7.95 6.20 -4.00
CA LEU A 143 -7.68 4.75 -4.11
C LEU A 143 -8.77 3.89 -3.43
N GLY A 144 -9.84 4.51 -2.95
CA GLY A 144 -10.95 3.88 -2.22
C GLY A 144 -11.38 4.67 -0.97
N PRO A 145 -12.53 4.33 -0.38
CA PRO A 145 -13.15 5.12 0.70
C PRO A 145 -12.36 5.14 2.02
N LYS A 146 -11.43 4.20 2.22
CA LYS A 146 -10.58 4.09 3.41
C LYS A 146 -9.11 4.35 3.11
N ARG A 147 -8.86 5.07 2.02
CA ARG A 147 -7.53 5.41 1.51
C ARG A 147 -7.38 6.92 1.42
N ILE A 148 -6.14 7.39 1.54
CA ILE A 148 -5.82 8.80 1.39
C ILE A 148 -6.35 9.35 0.05
N SER A 149 -6.81 10.59 0.10
CA SER A 149 -7.08 11.40 -1.09
C SER A 149 -5.77 11.94 -1.66
N SER A 150 -5.74 12.10 -2.99
CA SER A 150 -4.61 12.69 -3.72
C SER A 150 -3.27 12.00 -3.42
N PRO A 151 -3.16 10.67 -3.59
CA PRO A 151 -1.95 9.90 -3.25
C PRO A 151 -0.70 10.38 -4.00
N GLU A 152 -0.85 11.08 -5.13
CA GLU A 152 0.24 11.71 -5.87
C GLU A 152 0.94 12.84 -5.09
N THR A 153 0.32 13.33 -4.01
CA THR A 153 0.87 14.39 -3.15
C THR A 153 1.64 13.86 -1.94
N LEU A 154 1.74 12.52 -1.82
CA LEU A 154 2.44 11.84 -0.73
C LEU A 154 3.95 12.17 -0.78
N ILE A 155 4.46 12.66 0.34
CA ILE A 155 5.88 12.96 0.55
C ILE A 155 6.57 11.79 1.24
N LEU A 156 5.91 11.25 2.27
CA LEU A 156 6.46 10.21 3.12
C LEU A 156 5.37 9.29 3.63
N ASN A 157 5.73 8.03 3.79
CA ASN A 157 4.90 6.98 4.36
C ASN A 157 5.72 6.21 5.40
N GLN A 158 5.14 5.95 6.56
CA GLN A 158 5.70 5.03 7.56
C GLN A 158 4.60 4.12 8.09
N SER A 159 4.98 2.92 8.51
CA SER A 159 4.03 1.94 9.06
C SER A 159 4.52 1.34 10.37
N ALA A 160 3.56 0.94 11.20
CA ALA A 160 3.78 0.18 12.43
C ALA A 160 2.72 -0.91 12.51
N CYS A 161 3.14 -2.16 12.74
CA CYS A 161 2.26 -3.33 12.76
C CYS A 161 2.17 -3.95 14.15
N PHE A 162 1.00 -4.49 14.47
CA PHE A 162 0.60 -4.91 15.80
C PHE A 162 -0.22 -6.20 15.72
N ASP A 163 0.09 -7.15 16.60
CA ASP A 163 -0.67 -8.40 16.80
C ASP A 163 -1.74 -8.25 17.91
N VAL A 164 -2.40 -7.08 17.96
CA VAL A 164 -3.53 -6.80 18.86
C VAL A 164 -4.64 -6.05 18.13
N SER A 165 -5.88 -6.19 18.63
CA SER A 165 -7.05 -5.54 18.07
C SER A 165 -7.19 -4.07 18.46
N GLU A 166 -6.58 -3.63 19.55
CA GLU A 166 -6.60 -2.25 20.05
C GLU A 166 -5.26 -1.91 20.68
N SER A 167 -4.65 -0.80 20.27
CA SER A 167 -3.40 -0.33 20.85
C SER A 167 -3.17 1.15 20.56
N LYS A 168 -2.15 1.70 21.21
CA LYS A 168 -1.50 2.95 20.84
C LYS A 168 -0.12 2.67 20.26
N GLY A 169 0.39 3.62 19.49
CA GLY A 169 1.71 3.55 18.90
C GLY A 169 2.29 4.93 18.62
N THR A 170 3.56 4.92 18.23
CA THR A 170 4.33 6.12 17.97
C THR A 170 5.12 5.95 16.67
N ILE A 171 5.09 6.98 15.83
CA ILE A 171 5.85 7.08 14.59
C ILE A 171 6.68 8.35 14.64
N THR A 172 7.98 8.26 14.35
CA THR A 172 8.88 9.42 14.31
C THR A 172 9.30 9.68 12.88
N ILE A 173 9.11 10.92 12.42
CA ILE A 173 9.46 11.36 11.07
C ILE A 173 10.42 12.53 11.15
N GLU A 174 11.30 12.63 10.17
CA GLU A 174 12.17 13.78 9.98
C GLU A 174 11.91 14.36 8.58
N ILE A 175 11.53 15.63 8.52
CA ILE A 175 11.11 16.27 7.28
C ILE A 175 11.79 17.62 7.07
N PRO A 176 12.11 18.01 5.82
CA PRO A 176 12.61 19.34 5.53
C PRO A 176 11.59 20.41 5.96
N LYS A 177 12.07 21.60 6.34
CA LYS A 177 11.20 22.75 6.62
C LYS A 177 10.34 23.06 5.38
N GLN A 178 9.06 22.72 5.45
CA GLN A 178 8.09 22.96 4.40
C GLN A 178 6.80 23.48 5.02
N ASN A 179 6.10 24.32 4.26
CA ASN A 179 4.84 24.89 4.71
C ASN A 179 3.68 23.97 4.33
N SER A 180 2.71 23.85 5.23
CA SER A 180 1.39 23.27 4.97
C SER A 180 1.38 21.78 4.56
N LEU A 181 1.84 20.95 5.48
CA LEU A 181 1.81 19.50 5.38
C LEU A 181 0.59 18.91 6.09
N ILE A 182 0.08 17.82 5.54
CA ILE A 182 -1.09 17.10 6.06
C ILE A 182 -0.68 15.68 6.44
N GLY A 183 -0.98 15.27 7.67
CA GLY A 183 -0.86 13.91 8.16
C GLY A 183 -2.19 13.18 8.08
N VAL A 184 -2.18 11.92 7.64
CA VAL A 184 -3.35 11.02 7.62
C VAL A 184 -2.93 9.62 8.03
N LEU A 185 -3.69 8.99 8.92
CA LEU A 185 -3.50 7.60 9.30
C LEU A 185 -4.45 6.69 8.52
N GLU A 186 -3.96 5.57 8.01
CA GLU A 186 -4.77 4.46 7.52
C GLU A 186 -4.58 3.24 8.43
N LEU A 187 -5.66 2.51 8.70
CA LEU A 187 -5.64 1.26 9.45
C LEU A 187 -5.88 0.11 8.49
N TRP A 188 -5.01 -0.90 8.53
CA TRP A 188 -5.00 -2.03 7.62
C TRP A 188 -5.13 -3.34 8.38
N ASP A 189 -6.01 -4.22 7.90
CA ASP A 189 -6.09 -5.62 8.34
C ASP A 189 -5.10 -6.45 7.53
N MET A 190 -4.26 -7.20 8.23
CA MET A 190 -3.19 -8.03 7.65
C MET A 190 -3.45 -9.53 7.84
N THR A 191 -4.62 -9.91 8.36
CA THR A 191 -4.94 -11.31 8.69
C THR A 191 -5.00 -12.20 7.43
N GLU A 192 -5.54 -11.67 6.34
CA GLU A 192 -5.62 -12.34 5.05
C GLU A 192 -4.90 -11.53 3.96
N ILE A 193 -5.64 -11.05 2.95
CA ILE A 193 -5.16 -10.09 1.97
C ILE A 193 -5.16 -8.71 2.63
N PRO A 194 -4.01 -8.01 2.69
CA PRO A 194 -3.95 -6.68 3.26
C PRO A 194 -5.02 -5.76 2.71
N SER A 195 -5.87 -5.23 3.58
CA SER A 195 -6.97 -4.35 3.17
C SER A 195 -7.17 -3.18 4.12
N PRO A 196 -7.51 -1.98 3.59
CA PRO A 196 -7.74 -0.81 4.41
C PRO A 196 -9.09 -0.94 5.13
N ILE A 197 -9.05 -0.89 6.46
CA ILE A 197 -10.23 -1.02 7.33
C ILE A 197 -10.61 0.27 8.06
N GLY A 198 -9.74 1.28 8.09
CA GLY A 198 -10.05 2.60 8.65
C GLY A 198 -9.15 3.70 8.11
N ILE A 199 -9.59 4.96 8.24
CA ILE A 199 -8.83 6.15 7.92
C ILE A 199 -9.14 7.25 8.94
N SER A 200 -8.14 8.02 9.35
CA SER A 200 -8.33 9.16 10.26
C SER A 200 -8.81 10.39 9.50
N ARG A 201 -9.20 11.43 10.25
CA ARG A 201 -9.24 12.79 9.71
C ARG A 201 -7.84 13.26 9.32
N GLU A 202 -7.79 14.24 8.43
CA GLU A 202 -6.57 14.95 8.07
C GLU A 202 -6.14 15.89 9.21
N GLU A 203 -4.85 15.87 9.56
CA GLU A 203 -4.27 16.78 10.56
C GLU A 203 -3.19 17.66 9.94
N ASP A 204 -3.13 18.91 10.36
CA ASP A 204 -2.03 19.81 10.01
C ASP A 204 -0.75 19.41 10.76
N ILE A 205 0.34 19.18 10.01
CA ILE A 205 1.68 19.02 10.60
C ILE A 205 2.37 20.40 10.57
N ARG A 206 2.54 21.00 11.75
CA ARG A 206 3.13 22.34 11.96
C ARG A 206 4.19 22.28 13.03
#